data_AF-A0AAV2C1K6-F1
#
_entry.id   AF-A0AAV2C1K6-F1
#
_cell.length_a   1.000
_cell.length_b   1.000
_cell.length_c   1.000
_cell.angle_alpha   90.00
_cell.angle_beta   90.00
_cell.angle_gamma   90.00
#
_symmetry.space_group_name_H-M   'P 1'
#
loop_
_entity.id
_entity.type
_entity.pdbx_description
1 polymer ?
#
loop_
_entity_poly.entity_id
_entity_poly.type
_entity_poly.pdbx_seq_one_letter_code
_entity_poly.pdbx_strand_id
1 'polypeptide(L)' 'MRDSPKVNVFCAMSCEKIYGPFFFGEKTVTGDNYLDMLEIWLFPQLLEDSPDFIFQQDGATPHWSLTVRSYLNNVLPQ' A
#
# COMPACT_ATOMS: atom_id res chain seq x y z
N MET A 1 -16.18 -12.13 23.19
CA MET A 1 -14.86 -11.90 22.56
C MET A 1 -15.00 -12.19 21.07
N ARG A 2 -14.28 -11.47 20.20
CA ARG A 2 -14.46 -11.51 18.75
C ARG A 2 -13.41 -12.46 18.16
N ASP A 3 -13.57 -13.75 18.41
CA ASP A 3 -12.58 -14.81 18.13
C ASP A 3 -12.68 -15.43 16.73
N SER A 4 -13.35 -14.74 15.79
CA SER A 4 -13.37 -15.14 14.39
C SER A 4 -11.99 -14.95 13.75
N PRO A 5 -11.55 -15.86 12.86
CA PRO A 5 -10.38 -15.62 12.02
C PRO A 5 -10.49 -14.27 11.30
N LYS A 6 -9.38 -13.52 11.24
CA LYS A 6 -9.27 -12.22 10.57
C LYS A 6 -8.17 -12.30 9.53
N VAL A 7 -8.33 -11.55 8.46
CA VAL A 7 -7.33 -11.34 7.41
C VAL A 7 -7.12 -9.85 7.22
N ASN A 8 -5.89 -9.44 6.95
CA ASN A 8 -5.57 -8.07 6.57
C ASN A 8 -5.65 -7.94 5.05
N VAL A 9 -6.31 -6.90 4.59
CA VAL A 9 -6.51 -6.64 3.16
C VAL A 9 -6.13 -5.19 2.86
N PHE A 10 -5.48 -4.99 1.73
CA PHE A 10 -5.28 -3.68 1.12
C PHE A 10 -6.06 -3.56 -0.18
N CYS A 11 -6.55 -2.36 -0.47
CA CYS A 11 -7.14 -1.99 -1.74
C CYS A 11 -6.82 -0.52 -1.99
N ALA A 12 -6.44 -0.19 -3.22
CA ALA A 12 -6.35 1.19 -3.68
C ALA A 12 -7.42 1.42 -4.76
N MET A 13 -7.79 2.68 -4.97
CA MET A 13 -8.76 3.05 -5.99
C MET A 13 -8.42 4.41 -6.59
N SER A 14 -8.64 4.53 -7.89
CA SER A 14 -8.66 5.79 -8.63
C SER A 14 -10.07 6.06 -9.15
N CYS A 15 -10.25 7.16 -9.89
CA CYS A 15 -11.50 7.42 -10.63
C CYS A 15 -11.76 6.40 -11.75
N GLU A 16 -10.73 5.69 -12.22
CA GLU A 16 -10.81 4.81 -13.39
C GLU A 16 -10.77 3.33 -13.03
N LYS A 17 -10.09 2.96 -11.93
CA LYS A 17 -9.79 1.57 -11.61
C LYS A 17 -9.70 1.32 -10.11
N ILE A 18 -10.08 0.10 -9.73
CA ILE A 18 -9.83 -0.44 -8.38
C ILE A 18 -8.64 -1.40 -8.47
N TYR A 19 -7.68 -1.23 -7.57
CA TYR A 19 -6.51 -2.09 -7.40
C TYR A 19 -6.70 -2.93 -6.15
N GLY A 20 -6.95 -4.22 -6.31
CA GLY A 20 -7.08 -5.17 -5.22
C GLY A 20 -8.25 -6.14 -5.37
N PRO A 21 -8.57 -6.90 -4.30
CA PRO A 21 -7.91 -6.89 -2.99
C PRO A 21 -6.50 -7.51 -3.01
N PHE A 22 -5.59 -6.97 -2.20
CA PHE A 22 -4.32 -7.60 -1.84
C PHE A 22 -4.43 -8.19 -0.43
N PHE A 23 -4.13 -9.47 -0.27
CA PHE A 23 -4.18 -10.16 1.02
C PHE A 23 -2.77 -10.27 1.60
N PHE A 24 -2.56 -9.72 2.81
CA PHE A 24 -1.29 -9.94 3.51
C PHE A 24 -1.24 -11.36 4.05
N GLY A 25 -0.07 -12.00 3.89
CA GLY A 25 0.18 -13.32 4.48
C GLY A 25 0.36 -13.25 6.00
N GLU A 26 0.87 -12.13 6.50
CA GLU A 26 1.12 -11.92 7.93
C GLU A 26 -0.12 -11.45 8.67
N LYS A 27 -0.20 -11.86 9.95
CA LYS A 27 -1.27 -11.47 10.87
C LYS A 27 -1.28 -9.97 11.19
N THR A 28 -0.14 -9.30 11.05
CA THR A 28 0.01 -7.87 11.34
C THR A 28 0.68 -7.19 10.16
N VAL A 29 0.12 -6.06 9.73
CA VAL A 29 0.76 -5.19 8.74
C VAL A 29 1.83 -4.37 9.46
N THR A 30 3.07 -4.50 9.01
CA THR A 30 4.25 -3.75 9.46
C THR A 30 4.67 -2.78 8.36
N GLY A 31 5.61 -1.87 8.65
CA GLY A 31 6.16 -1.01 7.61
C GLY A 31 6.81 -1.81 6.47
N ASP A 32 7.44 -2.94 6.78
CA ASP A 32 8.20 -3.73 5.82
C ASP A 32 7.28 -4.49 4.86
N ASN A 33 6.29 -5.25 5.35
CA ASN A 33 5.38 -5.96 4.44
C ASN A 33 4.40 -5.01 3.73
N TYR A 34 4.16 -3.82 4.28
CA TYR A 34 3.46 -2.75 3.58
C TYR A 34 4.32 -2.20 2.43
N LEU A 35 5.61 -1.97 2.67
CA LEU A 35 6.55 -1.54 1.63
C LEU A 35 6.66 -2.59 0.52
N ASP A 36 6.79 -3.88 0.85
CA ASP A 36 6.81 -4.96 -0.13
C ASP A 36 5.54 -4.94 -1.02
N MET A 37 4.37 -4.75 -0.41
CA MET A 37 3.11 -4.61 -1.14
C MET A 37 3.12 -3.38 -2.06
N LEU A 38 3.61 -2.23 -1.60
CA LEU A 38 3.72 -1.04 -2.45
C LEU A 38 4.65 -1.26 -3.63
N GLU A 39 5.88 -1.72 -3.38
CA GLU A 39 6.94 -1.81 -4.37
C GLU A 39 6.71 -2.94 -5.38
N ILE A 40 6.30 -4.11 -4.90
CA ILE A 40 6.21 -5.32 -5.73
C ILE A 40 4.84 -5.40 -6.41
N TRP A 41 3.78 -4.92 -5.75
CA TRP A 41 2.42 -5.11 -6.24
C TRP A 41 1.75 -3.82 -6.70
N LEU A 42 1.63 -2.77 -5.86
CA LEU A 42 0.79 -1.62 -6.20
C LEU A 42 1.41 -0.68 -7.23
N PHE A 43 2.63 -0.19 -6.98
CA PHE A 43 3.25 0.86 -7.79
C PHE A 43 3.52 0.45 -9.25
N PRO A 44 3.93 -0.79 -9.57
CA PRO A 44 4.04 -1.24 -10.95
C PRO A 44 2.73 -1.07 -11.74
N GLN A 45 1.59 -1.39 -11.11
CA GLN A 45 0.27 -1.23 -11.73
C GLN A 45 -0.12 0.23 -11.88
N LEU A 46 0.13 1.07 -10.87
CA LEU A 46 -0.18 2.50 -10.93
C LEU A 46 0.61 3.18 -12.06
N LEU A 47 1.92 2.92 -12.14
CA LEU A 47 2.80 3.51 -13.16
C LEU A 47 2.47 3.04 -14.57
N GLU A 48 1.94 1.81 -14.73
CA GLU A 48 1.47 1.29 -16.00
C GLU A 48 0.16 1.96 -16.45
N ASP A 49 -0.80 2.15 -15.53
CA ASP A 49 -2.12 2.69 -15.88
C ASP A 49 -2.11 4.23 -16.02
N SER A 50 -1.46 4.95 -15.10
CA SER A 50 -1.30 6.41 -15.15
C SER A 50 -0.02 6.82 -14.44
N PRO A 51 0.99 7.35 -15.15
CA PRO A 51 2.22 7.85 -14.51
C PRO A 51 2.01 9.17 -13.75
N ASP A 52 0.89 9.86 -13.97
CA ASP A 52 0.53 11.11 -13.29
C ASP A 52 -0.61 10.84 -12.30
N PHE A 53 -0.27 10.64 -11.03
CA PHE A 53 -1.22 10.42 -9.95
C PHE A 53 -0.74 11.05 -8.64
N ILE A 54 -1.70 11.38 -7.78
CA ILE A 54 -1.43 11.76 -6.39
C ILE A 54 -1.68 10.53 -5.52
N PHE A 55 -0.65 10.07 -4.82
CA PHE A 55 -0.77 8.96 -3.89
C PHE A 55 -1.27 9.47 -2.51
N GLN A 56 -2.41 8.94 -2.05
CA GLN A 56 -2.99 9.28 -0.75
C GLN A 56 -3.13 8.04 0.14
N GLN A 57 -2.71 8.17 1.39
CA GLN A 57 -2.85 7.16 2.45
C GLN A 57 -3.09 7.86 3.80
N ASP A 58 -3.56 7.12 4.81
CA ASP A 58 -3.71 7.65 6.17
C ASP A 58 -2.36 7.69 6.94
N GLY A 59 -2.40 8.15 8.18
CA GLY A 59 -1.23 8.25 9.06
C GLY A 59 -0.93 6.99 9.90
N ALA A 60 -1.43 5.81 9.52
CA ALA A 60 -1.20 4.60 10.30
C ALA A 60 0.31 4.29 10.43
N THR A 61 0.70 3.67 11.55
CA THR A 61 2.12 3.41 11.86
C THR A 61 2.88 2.71 10.74
N PRO A 62 2.34 1.67 10.07
CA PRO A 62 3.00 1.06 8.91
C PRO A 62 3.22 2.03 7.75
N HIS A 63 2.24 2.90 7.45
CA HIS A 63 2.27 3.85 6.35
C HIS A 63 3.20 5.05 6.62
N TRP A 64 3.55 5.29 7.88
CA TRP A 64 4.48 6.34 8.32
C TRP A 64 5.84 5.79 8.76
N SER A 65 6.16 4.52 8.50
CA SER A 65 7.50 4.00 8.79
C SER A 65 8.56 4.76 7.99
N LEU A 66 9.79 4.83 8.53
CA LEU A 66 10.90 5.52 7.85
C LEU A 66 11.24 4.85 6.50
N THR A 67 11.14 3.52 6.42
CA THR A 67 11.41 2.76 5.20
C THR A 67 10.38 3.06 4.10
N VAL A 68 9.09 3.04 4.45
CA VAL A 68 8.00 3.41 3.53
C VAL A 68 8.13 4.87 3.10
N ARG A 69 8.42 5.78 4.02
CA ARG A 69 8.60 7.20 3.70
C ARG A 69 9.78 7.45 2.78
N SER A 70 10.91 6.78 3.03
CA SER A 70 12.08 6.89 2.15
C SER A 70 11.78 6.39 0.74
N TYR A 71 11.04 5.28 0.61
CA TYR A 71 10.61 4.77 -0.68
C TYR A 71 9.69 5.76 -1.42
N LEU A 72 8.63 6.23 -0.75
CA LEU A 72 7.68 7.16 -1.35
C LEU A 72 8.34 8.46 -1.80
N ASN A 73 9.27 9.02 -1.01
CA ASN A 73 10.03 10.22 -1.38
C ASN A 73 10.98 10.00 -2.57
N ASN A 74 11.40 8.76 -2.83
CA ASN A 74 12.27 8.44 -3.95
C ASN A 74 11.48 8.17 -5.24
N VAL A 75 10.26 7.65 -5.13
CA VAL A 75 9.46 7.21 -6.28
C VAL A 75 8.45 8.26 -6.73
N LEU A 76 7.95 9.09 -5.81
CA LEU A 76 6.99 10.14 -6.13
C LEU A 76 7.70 11.50 -6.32
N PRO A 77 7.16 12.37 -7.18
CA PRO A 77 7.62 13.76 -7.29
C PRO A 77 7.51 14.51 -5.95
N GLN A 78 8.40 15.49 -5.75
CA GLN A 78 8.36 16.40 -4.59
C GLN A 78 7.47 17.62 -4.82
#